data_AF-A0A2P8K777-F1
#
_entry.id   AF-A0A2P8K777-F1
#
_cell.length_a   1.000
_cell.length_b   1.000
_cell.length_c   1.000
_cell.angle_alpha   90.00
_cell.angle_beta   90.00
_cell.angle_gamma   90.00
#
_symmetry.space_group_name_H-M   'P 1'
#
loop_
_entity.id
_entity.type
_entity.pdbx_description
1 polymer ?
#
loop_
_entity_poly.entity_id
_entity_poly.type
_entity_poly.pdbx_seq_one_letter_code
_entity_poly.pdbx_strand_id
1 'polypeptide(L)' 'MPKKSNAAERIVHATASLLASRGYFGTGLSDIIARAEAPKGSLYHYFPEGKPQIASAAIGFVADEVASFLD' A
#
# COMPACT_ATOMS: atom_id res chain seq x y z
N MET A 1 2.66 24.63 -7.11
CA MET A 1 1.88 23.94 -6.06
C MET A 1 2.69 22.73 -5.63
N PRO A 2 2.94 22.49 -4.33
CA PRO A 2 3.60 21.26 -3.93
C PRO A 2 2.70 20.09 -4.37
N LYS A 3 3.26 19.16 -5.15
CA LYS A 3 2.56 17.97 -5.62
C LYS A 3 2.03 17.25 -4.38
N LYS A 4 0.71 17.04 -4.26
CA LYS A 4 0.14 16.22 -3.17
C LYS A 4 0.99 14.95 -3.09
N SER A 5 1.54 14.67 -1.91
CA SER A 5 2.39 13.50 -1.70
C SER A 5 1.60 12.25 -2.10
N ASN A 6 2.03 11.61 -3.18
CA ASN A 6 1.50 10.33 -3.66
C ASN A 6 2.08 9.14 -2.86
N ALA A 7 2.70 9.39 -1.70
CA ALA A 7 3.31 8.33 -0.91
C ALA A 7 2.28 7.32 -0.40
N ALA A 8 1.06 7.76 -0.06
CA ALA A 8 -0.03 6.86 0.32
C ALA A 8 -0.38 5.88 -0.81
N GLU A 9 -0.59 6.38 -2.03
CA GLU A 9 -0.85 5.57 -3.22
C GLU A 9 0.30 4.60 -3.51
N ARG A 10 1.55 5.07 -3.49
CA ARG A 10 2.72 4.21 -3.68
C ARG A 10 2.80 3.09 -2.63
N ILE A 11 2.49 3.39 -1.38
CA ILE A 11 2.44 2.40 -0.29
C ILE A 11 1.36 1.35 -0.56
N VAL A 12 0.16 1.76 -0.99
CA VAL A 12 -0.94 0.86 -1.33
C VAL A 12 -0.57 -0.04 -2.51
N HIS A 13 -0.06 0.52 -3.60
CA HIS A 13 0.32 -0.23 -4.80
C HIS A 13 1.47 -1.20 -4.54
N ALA A 14 2.50 -0.76 -3.80
CA ALA A 14 3.60 -1.60 -3.38
C ALA A 14 3.09 -2.78 -2.54
N THR A 15 2.19 -2.50 -1.59
CA THR A 15 1.62 -3.55 -0.73
C THR A 15 0.77 -4.53 -1.53
N ALA A 16 -0.09 -4.06 -2.45
CA ALA A 16 -0.88 -4.95 -3.31
C ALA A 16 0.01 -5.92 -4.09
N SER A 17 1.10 -5.42 -4.70
CA SER A 17 2.09 -6.25 -5.40
C SER A 17 2.75 -7.31 -4.50
N LEU A 18 3.09 -6.91 -3.26
CA LEU A 18 3.76 -7.79 -2.29
C LEU A 18 2.80 -8.84 -1.73
N LEU A 19 1.54 -8.48 -1.48
CA LEU A 19 0.51 -9.43 -1.06
C LEU A 19 0.26 -10.49 -2.14
N ALA A 20 0.14 -10.07 -3.41
CA ALA A 20 -0.07 -10.98 -4.52
C ALA A 20 1.08 -11.99 -4.72
N SER A 21 2.32 -11.57 -4.44
CA SER A 21 3.52 -12.41 -4.69
C SER A 21 3.90 -13.35 -3.54
N ARG A 22 3.66 -12.96 -2.29
CA ARG A 22 4.15 -13.71 -1.11
C ARG A 22 3.18 -13.72 0.09
N GLY A 23 1.98 -13.20 -0.09
CA GLY A 23 0.95 -13.14 0.94
C GLY A 23 1.23 -12.12 2.06
N TYR A 24 0.27 -12.06 3.00
CA TYR A 24 0.30 -11.10 4.11
C TYR A 24 1.46 -11.35 5.07
N PHE A 25 1.61 -12.58 5.57
CA PHE A 25 2.67 -12.90 6.54
C PHE A 25 4.08 -12.77 5.95
N GLY A 26 4.25 -13.03 4.65
CA GLY A 26 5.51 -12.85 3.93
C GLY A 26 5.88 -11.38 3.66
N THR A 27 5.00 -10.42 3.97
CA THR A 27 5.21 -9.00 3.66
C THR A 27 5.51 -8.17 4.91
N GLY A 28 6.76 -7.70 5.08
CA GLY A 28 7.15 -6.81 6.16
C GLY A 28 6.93 -5.32 5.87
N LEU A 29 6.87 -4.47 6.91
CA LEU A 29 6.81 -3.02 6.75
C LEU A 29 8.04 -2.45 6.04
N SER A 30 9.22 -3.02 6.30
CA SER A 30 10.47 -2.66 5.62
C SER A 30 10.39 -2.86 4.11
N ASP A 31 9.78 -3.95 3.68
CA ASP A 31 9.65 -4.28 2.26
C ASP A 31 8.67 -3.33 1.56
N ILE A 32 7.58 -2.98 2.25
CA ILE A 32 6.62 -1.99 1.76
C ILE A 32 7.31 -0.64 1.58
N ILE A 33 8.04 -0.18 2.60
CA ILE A 33 8.81 1.07 2.57
C ILE A 33 9.80 1.08 1.41
N ALA A 34 10.57 0.00 1.27
CA ALA A 34 11.57 -0.14 0.22
C ALA A 34 10.93 -0.11 -1.18
N ARG A 35 9.87 -0.90 -1.40
CA ARG A 35 9.19 -0.98 -2.71
C ARG A 35 8.39 0.28 -3.05
N ALA A 36 7.80 0.93 -2.06
CA ALA A 36 7.04 2.17 -2.24
C ALA A 36 7.95 3.39 -2.43
N GLU A 37 9.26 3.25 -2.22
CA GLU A 37 10.22 4.36 -2.18
C GLU A 37 9.67 5.49 -1.29
N ALA A 38 9.16 5.13 -0.12
CA ALA A 38 8.49 6.03 0.80
C ALA A 38 9.27 6.13 2.11
N PRO A 39 9.47 7.32 2.69
CA PRO A 39 10.05 7.43 4.02
C PRO A 39 9.20 6.70 5.06
N LYS A 40 9.85 6.05 6.04
CA LYS A 40 9.15 5.40 7.17
C LYS A 40 8.16 6.35 7.86
N GLY A 41 8.51 7.63 8.00
CA GLY A 41 7.63 8.64 8.59
C GLY A 41 6.33 8.87 7.80
N SER A 42 6.39 8.81 6.46
CA SER A 42 5.19 8.94 5.63
C SER A 42 4.25 7.75 5.82
N LEU A 43 4.77 6.53 5.97
CA LEU A 43 3.95 5.35 6.20
C LEU A 43 3.09 5.50 7.46
N TYR A 44 3.69 5.86 8.59
CA TYR A 44 2.94 6.05 9.84
C TYR A 44 2.07 7.31 9.85
N HIS A 45 2.39 8.32 9.03
CA HIS A 45 1.53 9.48 8.85
C HIS A 45 0.20 9.11 8.16
N TYR A 46 0.24 8.27 7.13
CA TYR A 46 -0.97 7.85 6.40
C TYR A 46 -1.65 6.61 6.99
N PHE A 47 -0.87 5.71 7.57
CA PHE A 47 -1.32 4.43 8.10
C PHE A 47 -0.83 4.27 9.55
N PRO A 48 -1.42 5.01 10.51
CA PRO A 48 -0.98 4.97 11.91
C PRO A 48 -1.08 3.57 12.54
N GLU A 49 -2.03 2.76 12.09
CA GLU A 49 -2.22 1.37 12.56
C GLU A 49 -1.27 0.38 11.86
N GLY A 50 -0.42 0.86 10.95
CA GLY A 50 0.63 0.08 10.31
C GLY A 50 0.12 -1.00 9.36
N LYS A 51 0.81 -2.16 9.37
CA LYS A 51 0.68 -3.20 8.34
C LYS A 51 -0.77 -3.69 8.11
N PRO A 52 -1.61 -3.94 9.14
CA PRO A 52 -2.99 -4.37 8.91
C PRO A 52 -3.81 -3.34 8.12
N GLN A 53 -3.69 -2.05 8.46
CA GLN A 53 -4.41 -0.98 7.78
C GLN A 53 -3.94 -0.81 6.34
N ILE A 54 -2.63 -0.90 6.09
CA ILE A 54 -2.07 -0.83 4.74
C ILE A 54 -2.57 -2.01 3.90
N ALA A 55 -2.58 -3.22 4.47
CA ALA A 55 -3.07 -4.40 3.76
C ALA A 55 -4.57 -4.29 3.42
N SER A 56 -5.39 -3.78 4.34
CA SER A 56 -6.80 -3.51 4.09
C SER A 56 -6.99 -2.52 2.94
N ALA A 57 -6.24 -1.41 2.95
CA ALA A 57 -6.27 -0.42 1.87
C ALA A 57 -5.82 -1.00 0.52
N ALA A 58 -4.78 -1.85 0.51
CA ALA A 58 -4.31 -2.53 -0.69
C ALA A 58 -5.33 -3.52 -1.26
N ILE A 59 -6.03 -4.26 -0.40
CA ILE A 59 -7.09 -5.19 -0.82
C ILE A 59 -8.28 -4.40 -1.38
N GLY A 60 -8.69 -3.32 -0.71
CA GLY A 60 -9.75 -2.43 -1.20
C GLY A 60 -9.43 -1.84 -2.57
N PHE A 61 -8.21 -1.32 -2.74
CA PHE A 61 -7.72 -0.82 -4.03
C PHE A 61 -7.84 -1.87 -5.16
N VAL A 62 -7.40 -3.11 -4.92
CA VAL A 62 -7.51 -4.18 -5.92
C VAL A 62 -8.97 -4.56 -6.19
N ALA A 63 -9.80 -4.59 -5.14
CA ALA A 63 -11.23 -4.89 -5.29
C ALA A 63 -11.94 -3.85 -6.16
N ASP A 64 -11.66 -2.56 -5.94
CA ASP A 64 -12.21 -1.45 -6.74
C ASP A 64 -11.76 -1.53 -8.20
N GLU A 65 -10.47 -1.80 -8.45
CA GLU A 65 -9.95 -2.00 -9.81
C GLU A 65 -10.64 -3.16 -10.51
N VAL A 66 -10.74 -4.32 -9.85
CA VAL A 66 -11.41 -5.50 -10.42
C VAL A 66 -12.88 -5.22 -10.69
N ALA A 67 -13.59 -4.54 -9.79
CA ALA A 67 -14.98 -4.16 -10.00
C ALA A 67 -15.14 -3.27 -11.24
N SER A 68 -14.26 -2.27 -11.40
CA SER A 68 -14.25 -1.40 -12.58
C SER A 68 -13.98 -2.13 -13.91
N PHE A 69 -13.31 -3.28 -13.89
CA PHE A 69 -13.10 -4.09 -15.10
C PHE A 69 -14.31 -4.97 -15.45
N LEU A 70 -15.25 -5.15 -14.52
CA LEU A 70 -16.43 -6.00 -14.70
C LEU A 70 -17.69 -5.21 -15.07
N ASP A 71 -17.67 -3.89 -14.91
CA ASP A 71 -18.69 -2.96 -15.41
C ASP A 71 -18.55 -2.71 -16.93
#